data_AF-A0AAD8EG28-F1
#
_entry.id   AF-A0AAD8EG28-F1
#
_cell.length_a   1.000
_cell.length_b   1.000
_cell.length_c   1.000
_cell.angle_alpha   90.00
_cell.angle_beta   90.00
_cell.angle_gamma   90.00
#
_symmetry.space_group_name_H-M   'P 1'
#
loop_
_entity.id
_entity.type
_entity.pdbx_description
1 polymer ?
#
loop_
_entity_poly.entity_id
_entity_poly.type
_entity_poly.pdbx_seq_one_letter_code
_entity_poly.pdbx_strand_id
1 'polypeptide(L)'
;MEHGVYTENSNENHSTGIVQISKNVRRWIIKNYHKRRALFKTSWTFQTRQYFDNTTIHGVQYINEPNRPIFEKMMWFIFTGVGAFQNNPTLTSLDTDYHTWNVKFPAVTFCPITTLSPTRKVDQYRLKSNGWSTPGTQWT
;
A
#
# COMPACT_ATOMS: atom_id res chain seq x y z
N MET A 1 20.48 -68.04 42.28
CA MET A 1 19.66 -67.90 41.07
C MET A 1 18.90 -66.58 41.19
N GLU A 2 19.49 -65.42 40.86
CA GLU A 2 18.81 -64.12 41.11
C GLU A 2 19.35 -62.92 40.29
N HIS A 3 19.80 -63.14 39.05
CA HIS A 3 20.39 -62.05 38.23
C HIS A 3 19.53 -61.60 37.02
N GLY A 4 18.28 -62.06 36.89
CA GLY A 4 17.44 -61.79 35.70
C GLY A 4 16.36 -60.71 35.83
N VAL A 5 15.95 -60.33 37.05
CA VAL A 5 14.71 -59.54 37.27
C VAL A 5 14.93 -58.02 37.20
N TYR A 6 16.16 -57.54 37.45
CA TYR A 6 16.44 -56.10 37.54
C TYR A 6 16.52 -55.38 36.18
N THR A 7 16.82 -56.09 35.09
CA THR A 7 17.02 -55.49 33.76
C THR A 7 15.73 -55.34 32.96
N GLU A 8 14.71 -56.14 33.24
CA GLU A 8 13.42 -56.11 32.50
C GLU A 8 12.54 -54.93 32.94
N ASN A 9 12.43 -54.72 34.25
CA ASN A 9 11.67 -53.60 34.83
C ASN A 9 12.25 -52.22 34.44
N SER A 10 13.57 -52.08 34.28
CA SER A 10 14.16 -50.79 33.89
C SER A 10 13.84 -50.44 32.43
N ASN A 11 13.78 -51.44 31.54
CA ASN A 11 13.48 -51.26 30.12
C ASN A 11 12.00 -50.94 29.87
N GLU A 12 11.08 -51.54 30.63
CA GLU A 12 9.64 -51.23 30.53
C GLU A 12 9.31 -49.83 31.05
N ASN A 13 9.88 -49.43 32.18
CA ASN A 13 9.71 -48.09 32.75
C ASN A 13 10.33 -47.01 31.84
N HIS A 14 11.46 -47.29 31.21
CA HIS A 14 12.08 -46.40 30.23
C HIS A 14 11.22 -46.27 28.97
N SER A 15 10.70 -47.37 28.43
CA SER A 15 9.86 -47.37 27.22
C SER A 15 8.53 -46.64 27.44
N THR A 16 7.86 -46.87 28.58
CA THR A 16 6.62 -46.18 28.94
C THR A 16 6.84 -44.67 29.17
N GLY A 17 7.96 -44.28 29.77
CA GLY A 17 8.37 -42.89 29.93
C GLY A 17 8.55 -42.16 28.59
N ILE A 18 9.26 -42.76 27.64
CA ILE A 18 9.50 -42.17 26.31
C ILE A 18 8.18 -41.97 25.54
N VAL A 19 7.28 -42.96 25.61
CA VAL A 19 5.96 -42.89 24.95
C VAL A 19 5.10 -41.78 25.56
N GLN A 20 5.14 -41.59 26.89
CA GLN A 20 4.39 -40.53 27.56
C GLN A 20 4.94 -39.14 27.24
N ILE A 21 6.26 -38.98 27.18
CA ILE A 21 6.92 -37.74 26.76
C ILE A 21 6.51 -37.37 25.32
N SER A 22 6.55 -38.33 24.39
CA SER A 22 6.12 -38.13 23.01
C SER A 22 4.66 -37.65 22.90
N LYS A 23 3.75 -38.27 23.67
CA LYS A 23 2.34 -37.87 23.73
C LYS A 23 2.15 -36.46 24.30
N ASN A 24 2.94 -36.07 25.30
CA ASN A 24 2.88 -34.75 25.92
C ASN A 24 3.41 -33.66 24.97
N VAL A 25 4.52 -33.92 24.27
CA VAL A 25 5.08 -33.01 23.25
C VAL A 25 4.09 -32.82 22.10
N ARG A 26 3.50 -33.89 21.57
CA ARG A 26 2.49 -33.81 20.50
C ARG A 26 1.29 -32.96 20.92
N ARG A 27 0.76 -33.16 22.13
CA ARG A 27 -0.34 -32.35 22.68
C ARG A 27 0.05 -30.88 22.83
N TRP A 28 1.25 -30.59 23.30
CA TRP A 28 1.74 -29.22 23.43
C TRP A 28 1.85 -28.52 22.07
N ILE A 29 2.43 -29.17 21.06
CA ILE A 29 2.57 -28.63 19.70
C ILE A 29 1.20 -28.29 19.12
N ILE A 30 0.24 -29.23 19.19
CA ILE A 30 -1.12 -29.03 18.68
C ILE A 30 -1.80 -27.85 19.38
N LYS A 31 -1.72 -27.80 20.72
CA LYS A 31 -2.33 -26.71 21.50
C LYS A 31 -1.71 -25.35 21.14
N ASN A 32 -0.40 -25.29 20.99
CA ASN A 32 0.30 -24.04 20.65
C ASN A 32 0.00 -23.61 19.20
N TYR A 33 -0.18 -24.56 18.30
CA TYR A 33 -0.56 -24.30 16.91
C TYR A 33 -1.98 -23.74 16.79
N HIS A 34 -2.95 -24.30 17.52
CA HIS A 34 -4.31 -23.76 17.57
C HIS A 34 -4.35 -22.34 18.17
N LYS A 35 -3.58 -22.09 19.24
CA LYS A 35 -3.47 -20.75 19.84
C LYS A 35 -2.93 -19.74 18.84
N ARG A 36 -1.82 -20.06 18.14
CA ARG A 36 -1.25 -19.20 17.11
C ARG A 36 -2.23 -18.97 15.96
N ARG A 37 -2.85 -20.03 15.43
CA ARG A 37 -3.87 -19.92 14.37
C ARG A 37 -5.04 -19.01 14.76
N ALA A 38 -5.53 -19.08 15.99
CA ALA A 38 -6.62 -18.22 16.46
C ALA A 38 -6.21 -16.74 16.52
N LEU A 39 -5.00 -16.45 17.02
CA LEU A 39 -4.44 -15.10 17.09
C LEU A 39 -4.16 -14.54 15.68
N PHE A 40 -3.61 -15.35 14.79
CA PHE A 40 -3.40 -14.96 13.40
C PHE A 40 -4.72 -14.75 12.67
N LYS A 41 -5.74 -15.61 12.88
CA LYS A 41 -7.06 -15.47 12.25
C LYS A 41 -7.72 -14.16 12.63
N THR A 42 -7.75 -13.82 13.92
CA THR A 42 -8.34 -12.55 14.39
C THR A 42 -7.63 -11.34 13.81
N SER A 43 -6.29 -11.33 13.87
CA SER A 43 -5.47 -10.24 13.32
C SER A 43 -5.62 -10.10 11.81
N TRP A 44 -5.66 -11.22 11.08
CA TRP A 44 -5.82 -11.24 9.64
C TRP A 44 -7.21 -10.76 9.22
N THR A 45 -8.28 -11.30 9.83
CA THR A 45 -9.66 -10.89 9.53
C THR A 45 -9.88 -9.41 9.75
N PHE A 46 -9.30 -8.84 10.81
CA PHE A 46 -9.40 -7.40 11.08
C PHE A 46 -8.71 -6.57 9.99
N GLN A 47 -7.45 -6.88 9.67
CA GLN A 47 -6.69 -6.14 8.67
C GLN A 47 -7.29 -6.25 7.27
N THR A 48 -7.72 -7.45 6.86
CA THR A 48 -8.34 -7.62 5.54
C THR A 48 -9.66 -6.87 5.43
N ARG A 49 -10.44 -6.78 6.51
CA ARG A 49 -11.69 -6.00 6.50
C ARG A 49 -11.42 -4.52 6.31
N GLN A 50 -10.51 -3.95 7.09
CA GLN A 50 -10.16 -2.53 6.96
C GLN A 50 -9.62 -2.19 5.57
N TYR A 51 -8.81 -3.08 4.98
CA TYR A 51 -8.28 -2.89 3.63
C TYR A 51 -9.39 -2.98 2.57
N PHE A 52 -10.27 -3.97 2.65
CA PHE A 52 -11.35 -4.16 1.68
C PHE A 52 -12.43 -3.07 1.75
N ASP A 53 -12.65 -2.48 2.92
CA ASP A 53 -13.63 -1.40 3.10
C ASP A 53 -13.11 -0.02 2.66
N ASN A 54 -11.79 0.21 2.65
CA ASN A 54 -11.19 1.52 2.31
C ASN A 54 -10.47 1.57 0.96
N THR A 55 -10.45 0.47 0.20
CA THR A 55 -9.80 0.44 -1.12
C THR A 55 -10.75 0.90 -2.22
N THR A 56 -10.22 1.63 -3.20
CA THR A 56 -10.93 2.06 -4.41
C THR A 56 -11.06 0.95 -5.47
N ILE A 57 -10.69 -0.29 -5.11
CA ILE A 57 -10.72 -1.44 -6.02
C ILE A 57 -12.16 -1.92 -6.13
N HIS A 58 -12.86 -1.45 -7.16
CA HIS A 58 -14.18 -1.94 -7.54
C HIS A 58 -14.14 -3.47 -7.76
N GLY A 59 -14.80 -4.22 -6.86
CA GLY A 59 -14.85 -5.68 -6.92
C GLY A 59 -14.65 -6.33 -5.55
N VAL A 60 -13.76 -5.77 -4.73
CA VAL A 60 -13.36 -6.40 -3.46
C VAL A 60 -14.37 -6.17 -2.34
N GLN A 61 -15.14 -5.08 -2.40
CA GLN A 61 -16.29 -4.81 -1.53
C GLN A 61 -17.35 -5.93 -1.58
N TYR A 62 -17.57 -6.56 -2.74
CA TYR A 62 -18.53 -7.67 -2.90
C TYR A 62 -18.09 -8.96 -2.20
N ILE A 63 -16.79 -9.10 -1.89
CA ILE A 63 -16.25 -10.25 -1.15
C ILE A 63 -16.61 -10.15 0.35
N ASN A 64 -16.77 -8.93 0.89
CA ASN A 64 -17.08 -8.70 2.31
C ASN A 64 -18.58 -8.79 2.65
N GLU A 65 -19.48 -8.89 1.66
CA GLU A 65 -20.93 -9.01 1.91
C GLU A 65 -21.28 -10.34 2.61
N PRO A 66 -21.99 -10.32 3.77
CA PRO A 66 -22.16 -11.49 4.61
C PRO A 66 -23.12 -12.56 4.06
N ASN A 67 -23.93 -12.24 3.04
CA ASN A 67 -25.01 -13.11 2.54
C ASN A 67 -24.77 -13.73 1.15
N ARG A 68 -23.52 -13.72 0.65
CA ARG A 68 -23.17 -14.27 -0.67
C ARG A 68 -22.49 -15.63 -0.57
N PRO A 69 -22.79 -16.60 -1.46
CA PRO A 69 -22.14 -17.91 -1.47
C PRO A 69 -20.62 -17.79 -1.70
N ILE A 70 -19.86 -18.66 -1.04
CA ILE A 70 -18.38 -18.63 -1.01
C ILE A 70 -17.78 -18.71 -2.43
N PHE A 71 -18.41 -19.44 -3.35
CA PHE A 71 -17.96 -19.58 -4.73
C PHE A 71 -18.04 -18.27 -5.52
N GLU A 72 -19.05 -17.44 -5.28
CA GLU A 72 -19.18 -16.13 -5.93
C GLU A 72 -18.06 -15.19 -5.48
N LYS A 73 -17.71 -15.23 -4.18
CA LYS A 73 -16.57 -14.48 -3.61
C LYS A 73 -15.23 -14.90 -4.21
N MET A 74 -15.02 -16.21 -4.38
CA MET A 74 -13.80 -16.74 -5.00
C MET A 74 -13.70 -16.36 -6.48
N MET A 75 -14.81 -16.36 -7.21
CA MET A 75 -14.87 -15.92 -8.60
C MET A 75 -14.45 -14.45 -8.72
N TRP A 76 -15.02 -13.57 -7.89
CA TRP A 76 -14.65 -12.14 -7.87
C TRP A 76 -13.19 -11.92 -7.47
N PHE A 77 -12.66 -12.71 -6.54
CA PHE A 77 -11.24 -12.66 -6.16
C PHE A 77 -10.32 -13.00 -7.34
N ILE A 78 -10.64 -14.06 -8.09
CA ILE A 78 -9.87 -14.49 -9.26
C ILE A 78 -9.97 -13.44 -10.38
N PHE A 79 -11.16 -12.94 -10.70
CA PHE A 79 -11.32 -11.95 -11.76
C PHE A 79 -10.66 -10.61 -11.43
N THR A 80 -10.78 -10.13 -10.18
CA THR A 80 -10.09 -8.91 -9.74
C THR A 80 -8.57 -9.08 -9.77
N GLY A 81 -8.07 -10.25 -9.35
CA GLY A 81 -6.64 -10.58 -9.37
C GLY A 81 -6.07 -10.65 -10.79
N VAL A 82 -6.74 -11.35 -11.71
CA VAL A 82 -6.32 -11.48 -13.12
C VAL A 82 -6.35 -10.12 -13.81
N GLY A 83 -7.34 -9.27 -13.54
CA GLY A 83 -7.40 -7.90 -14.07
C GLY A 83 -6.24 -7.01 -13.56
N ALA A 84 -5.77 -7.23 -12.32
CA ALA A 84 -4.64 -6.49 -11.77
C ALA A 84 -3.30 -6.82 -12.46
N PHE A 85 -3.14 -8.03 -12.99
CA PHE A 85 -1.94 -8.43 -13.76
C PHE A 85 -1.90 -7.86 -15.19
N GLN A 86 -3.05 -7.44 -15.74
CA GLN A 86 -3.10 -6.87 -17.09
C GLN A 86 -2.74 -5.38 -17.12
N ASN A 87 -2.82 -4.69 -15.98
CA ASN A 87 -2.39 -3.31 -15.87
C ASN A 87 -0.89 -3.31 -15.61
N ASN A 88 -0.06 -3.17 -16.65
CA ASN A 88 1.39 -2.96 -16.52
C ASN A 88 1.65 -1.87 -15.47
N PRO A 89 1.99 -2.22 -14.22
CA PRO A 89 2.13 -1.20 -13.20
C PRO A 89 3.43 -0.49 -13.51
N THR A 90 3.35 0.80 -13.84
CA THR A 90 4.56 1.60 -14.05
C THR A 90 5.21 1.82 -12.69
N LEU A 91 6.15 0.96 -12.34
CA LEU A 91 7.00 1.13 -11.17
C LEU A 91 7.93 2.31 -11.44
N THR A 92 7.56 3.49 -10.93
CA THR A 92 8.41 4.67 -10.99
C THR A 92 9.29 4.69 -9.75
N SER A 93 10.58 4.37 -9.92
CA SER A 93 11.59 4.68 -8.92
C SER A 93 12.10 6.09 -9.19
N LEU A 94 12.05 6.96 -8.19
CA LEU A 94 12.61 8.30 -8.30
C LEU A 94 14.12 8.18 -8.08
N ASP A 95 14.88 8.22 -9.17
CA ASP A 95 16.33 8.26 -9.11
C ASP A 95 16.78 9.73 -9.02
N THR A 96 17.64 10.03 -8.05
CA THR A 96 18.22 11.36 -7.87
C THR A 96 19.69 11.29 -8.29
N ASP A 97 20.00 11.74 -9.50
CA ASP A 97 21.38 11.82 -9.97
C ASP A 97 22.06 13.10 -9.46
N TYR A 98 22.90 12.96 -8.43
CA TYR A 98 23.68 14.05 -7.84
C TYR A 98 25.00 14.35 -8.58
N HIS A 99 25.34 13.61 -9.64
CA HIS A 99 26.63 13.76 -10.35
C HIS A 99 26.51 14.55 -11.66
N THR A 100 25.32 15.04 -12.00
CA THR A 100 25.11 15.89 -13.17
C THR A 100 25.35 17.37 -12.82
N TRP A 101 26.55 17.86 -13.10
CA TRP A 101 26.95 19.27 -12.91
C TRP A 101 26.48 20.19 -14.05
N ASN A 102 25.96 19.64 -15.14
CA ASN A 102 25.49 20.37 -16.33
C ASN A 102 23.95 20.42 -16.39
N VAL A 103 23.35 21.20 -15.50
CA VAL A 103 21.89 21.40 -15.44
C VAL A 103 21.49 22.65 -16.24
N LYS A 104 20.49 22.51 -17.12
CA LYS A 104 19.91 23.64 -17.86
C LYS A 104 19.08 24.52 -16.92
N PHE A 105 19.31 25.83 -16.96
CA PHE A 105 18.48 26.77 -16.20
C PHE A 105 17.04 26.76 -16.73
N PRO A 106 16.02 26.65 -15.86
CA PRO A 106 14.63 26.61 -16.31
C PRO A 106 14.18 27.98 -16.85
N ALA A 107 13.17 27.97 -17.72
CA ALA A 107 12.52 29.21 -18.10
C ALA A 107 11.75 29.78 -16.89
N VAL A 108 12.09 31.00 -16.50
CA VAL A 108 11.41 31.70 -15.41
C VAL A 108 10.43 32.69 -16.02
N THR A 109 9.14 32.49 -15.73
CA THR A 109 8.07 33.38 -16.18
C THR A 109 7.49 34.11 -14.99
N PHE A 110 7.48 35.44 -15.03
CA PHE A 110 6.87 36.30 -14.02
C PHE A 110 5.56 36.90 -14.56
N CYS A 111 4.51 36.86 -13.74
CA CYS A 111 3.25 37.54 -14.03
C CYS A 111 3.04 38.67 -13.02
N PRO A 112 2.81 39.92 -13.45
CA PRO A 112 2.43 40.99 -12.54
C PRO A 112 1.05 40.72 -11.94
N ILE A 113 0.92 40.88 -10.61
CA ILE A 113 -0.34 40.67 -9.87
C ILE A 113 -1.40 41.70 -10.28
N THR A 114 -0.97 42.87 -10.76
CA THR A 114 -1.87 43.92 -11.20
C THR A 114 -2.38 43.65 -12.61
N THR A 115 -3.70 43.54 -12.77
CA THR A 115 -4.33 43.49 -14.08
C THR A 115 -4.16 44.83 -14.79
N LEU A 116 -3.66 44.80 -16.03
CA LEU A 116 -3.66 45.99 -16.88
C LEU A 116 -5.11 46.24 -17.33
N SER A 117 -5.75 47.28 -16.78
CA SER A 117 -7.06 47.74 -17.24
C SER A 117 -6.98 48.03 -18.77
N PRO A 118 -7.86 47.45 -19.61
CA PRO A 118 -7.77 47.56 -21.07
C PRO A 118 -7.80 49.00 -21.60
N THR A 119 -8.34 49.94 -20.84
CA THR A 119 -8.89 51.18 -21.40
C THR A 119 -7.99 52.43 -21.30
N ARG A 120 -6.73 52.35 -20.84
CA ARG A 120 -5.91 53.58 -20.82
C ARG A 120 -4.39 53.45 -20.91
N LYS A 121 -3.78 52.40 -20.36
CA LYS A 121 -2.32 52.37 -20.24
C LYS A 121 -1.62 51.69 -21.42
N VAL A 122 -2.23 50.70 -22.06
CA VAL A 122 -1.61 49.96 -23.18
C VAL A 122 -1.40 50.85 -24.39
N ASP A 123 -2.40 51.67 -24.76
CA ASP A 123 -2.28 52.58 -25.91
C ASP A 123 -1.30 53.73 -25.65
N GLN A 124 -1.22 54.23 -24.42
CA GLN A 124 -0.20 55.22 -24.05
C GLN A 124 1.22 54.68 -24.20
N TYR A 125 1.48 53.44 -23.77
CA TYR A 125 2.80 52.82 -23.96
C TYR A 125 3.11 52.55 -25.44
N ARG A 126 2.12 52.16 -26.25
CA ARG A 126 2.25 51.94 -27.70
C ARG A 126 2.52 53.23 -28.48
N LEU A 127 1.85 54.34 -28.13
CA LEU A 127 2.07 55.63 -28.79
C LEU A 127 3.44 56.23 -28.42
N LYS A 128 3.83 56.09 -27.14
CA LYS A 128 5.15 56.54 -26.67
C LYS A 128 6.30 55.74 -27.29
N SER A 129 6.16 54.43 -27.49
CA SER A 129 7.18 53.62 -28.16
C SER A 129 7.33 53.99 -29.64
N ASN A 130 6.26 54.43 -30.28
CA ASN A 130 6.24 54.81 -31.69
C ASN A 130 6.65 56.28 -31.92
N GLY A 131 7.19 56.96 -30.89
CA GLY A 131 7.72 58.33 -30.99
C GLY A 131 6.67 59.42 -31.20
N TRP A 132 5.38 59.12 -31.00
CA TRP A 132 4.29 60.09 -31.18
C TRP A 132 3.89 60.74 -29.85
N SER A 133 3.96 62.07 -29.78
CA SER A 133 3.43 62.86 -28.67
C SER A 133 1.90 62.89 -28.72
N THR A 134 1.23 62.59 -27.60
CA THR A 134 -0.24 62.69 -27.52
C THR A 134 -0.70 64.15 -27.66
N PRO A 135 -1.59 64.49 -28.61
CA PRO A 135 -2.17 65.82 -28.67
C PRO A 135 -3.24 65.95 -27.58
N GLY A 136 -3.11 66.94 -26.70
CA GLY A 136 -4.18 67.39 -25.81
C GLY A 136 -4.07 66.94 -24.35
N THR A 137 -3.23 67.65 -23.59
CA THR A 137 -3.52 67.96 -22.18
C THR A 137 -3.13 69.42 -21.94
N GLN A 138 -4.05 70.33 -22.30
CA GLN A 138 -4.03 71.69 -21.81
C GLN A 138 -4.62 71.64 -20.39
N TRP A 139 -3.80 71.98 -19.38
CA TRP A 139 -4.24 72.12 -17.99
C TRP A 139 -4.94 73.48 -17.84
N THR A 140 -6.13 73.51 -17.21
CA THR A 140 -6.66 74.70 -16.53
C THR A 140 -6.11 74.77 -15.12
#